data_AF-A0A4D6HDA2-F1
#
_entry.id   AF-A0A4D6HDA2-F1
#
_cell.length_a   1.000
_cell.length_b   1.000
_cell.length_c   1.000
_cell.angle_alpha   90.00
_cell.angle_beta   90.00
_cell.angle_gamma   90.00
#
_symmetry.space_group_name_H-M   'P 1'
#
loop_
_entity.id
_entity.type
_entity.pdbx_description
1 polymer ?
#
loop_
_entity_poly.entity_id
_entity_poly.type
_entity_poly.pdbx_seq_one_letter_code
_entity_poly.pdbx_strand_id
1 'polypeptide(L)'
;MSGQLPIRRTVSSLTTKPARLLHHWLPQLWRSELADTSTLSPDSVAMNRRLNDHGVPVPFEPGPHPSVRNPVLTGADVDDFGHANYVADPFLFPMGDRWHLFVEVYNEWCKPTAAIGHATSSDGRAWTYEGRVLTEPVHLSYPYVFAAEDERYLVPDQKRPAEDATVTLYRARSFPTDWEAVATIIQPGRETSDHVVFRRDDRWWCLVGHQPTGSLYAYYSDMLERDEWLPHRDNPVVEHRPHAARPGGRPIVTDDETVVFYQDCTDSYGQRVNGYRVTELTEDRFEDEPLQKDPVLEATGRIGWNAGRMHHIDPWPVEDGFVCAVDGDIGLGRGSWASAQWSIGVFWQPIVG
;
A
#
# COMPACT_ATOMS: atom_id res chain seq x y z
N MET A 1 -69.54 1.20 -13.52
CA MET A 1 -68.98 2.09 -12.48
C MET A 1 -67.90 1.31 -11.76
N SER A 2 -66.66 1.72 -12.04
CA SER A 2 -65.40 1.13 -11.65
C SER A 2 -65.03 1.50 -10.21
N GLY A 3 -64.57 0.54 -9.42
CA GLY A 3 -63.97 0.77 -8.10
C GLY A 3 -62.92 -0.30 -7.81
N GLN A 4 -61.71 -0.11 -8.34
CA GLN A 4 -60.52 -0.88 -7.95
C GLN A 4 -59.92 -0.25 -6.69
N LEU A 5 -59.71 -1.07 -5.65
CA LEU A 5 -58.85 -0.75 -4.52
C LEU A 5 -57.38 -1.00 -4.91
N PRO A 6 -56.44 -0.08 -4.66
CA PRO A 6 -55.03 -0.33 -4.92
C PRO A 6 -54.37 -1.08 -3.76
N ILE A 7 -53.73 -2.20 -4.09
CA ILE A 7 -52.76 -2.90 -3.23
C ILE A 7 -51.49 -2.03 -3.19
N ARG A 8 -51.16 -1.47 -2.01
CA ARG A 8 -49.85 -0.86 -1.78
C ARG A 8 -48.80 -1.97 -1.67
N ARG A 9 -48.01 -2.16 -2.74
CA ARG A 9 -46.67 -2.76 -2.63
C ARG A 9 -45.72 -1.65 -2.17
N THR A 10 -45.21 -1.77 -0.95
CA THR A 10 -44.06 -1.01 -0.48
C THR A 10 -42.85 -1.53 -1.25
N VAL A 11 -42.43 -0.80 -2.29
CA VAL A 11 -41.10 -0.99 -2.87
C VAL A 11 -40.14 -0.38 -1.87
N SER A 12 -39.39 -1.25 -1.16
CA SER A 12 -38.19 -0.84 -0.45
C SER A 12 -37.27 -0.20 -1.49
N SER A 13 -37.10 1.11 -1.41
CA SER A 13 -36.08 1.80 -2.19
C SER A 13 -34.74 1.30 -1.68
N LEU A 14 -34.09 0.45 -2.47
CA LEU A 14 -32.65 0.22 -2.39
C LEU A 14 -31.99 1.59 -2.59
N THR A 15 -31.71 2.27 -1.48
CA THR A 15 -30.78 3.39 -1.47
C THR A 15 -29.42 2.79 -1.71
N THR A 16 -28.96 2.84 -2.96
CA THR A 16 -27.56 2.68 -3.32
C THR A 16 -26.75 3.64 -2.46
N LYS A 17 -25.98 3.08 -1.51
CA LYS A 17 -25.01 3.83 -0.73
C LYS A 17 -23.95 4.38 -1.71
N PRO A 18 -23.50 5.64 -1.56
CA PRO A 18 -22.40 6.14 -2.38
C PRO A 18 -21.10 5.40 -2.02
N ALA A 19 -20.36 5.09 -3.08
CA ALA A 19 -19.17 4.27 -3.07
C ALA A 19 -18.01 4.89 -2.27
N ARG A 20 -17.24 4.05 -1.56
CA ARG A 20 -16.17 4.44 -0.64
C ARG A 20 -14.89 3.69 -1.00
N LEU A 21 -13.88 4.39 -1.49
CA LEU A 21 -12.52 3.85 -1.46
C LEU A 21 -12.12 3.61 -0.02
N LEU A 22 -11.84 2.36 0.31
CA LEU A 22 -11.56 1.94 1.68
C LEU A 22 -10.08 2.01 2.04
N HIS A 23 -9.18 2.27 1.07
CA HIS A 23 -7.70 2.31 1.25
C HIS A 23 -7.03 3.63 0.85
N HIS A 24 -7.83 4.54 0.32
CA HIS A 24 -7.49 5.93 0.04
C HIS A 24 -8.47 6.85 0.75
N TRP A 25 -8.72 6.59 2.03
CA TRP A 25 -9.39 7.60 2.85
C TRP A 25 -8.48 8.81 2.90
N LEU A 26 -8.78 9.82 2.05
CA LEU A 26 -8.35 11.17 2.29
C LEU A 26 -8.80 11.50 3.71
N PRO A 27 -7.86 11.83 4.60
CA PRO A 27 -8.16 11.88 6.00
C PRO A 27 -9.28 12.83 6.35
N GLN A 28 -9.96 12.48 7.42
CA GLN A 28 -11.17 13.09 7.95
C GLN A 28 -10.91 14.47 8.58
N LEU A 29 -10.23 15.38 7.86
CA LEU A 29 -10.33 16.83 8.07
C LEU A 29 -11.69 17.39 7.59
N TRP A 30 -12.66 16.52 7.27
CA TRP A 30 -13.92 16.90 6.64
C TRP A 30 -15.18 16.21 7.17
N ARG A 31 -15.19 15.55 8.34
CA ARG A 31 -16.45 15.23 9.04
C ARG A 31 -16.30 15.20 10.56
N SER A 32 -16.84 16.22 11.22
CA SER A 32 -17.48 16.05 12.52
C SER A 32 -18.97 15.78 12.31
N GLU A 33 -19.40 14.57 12.64
CA GLU A 33 -20.78 14.10 12.90
C GLU A 33 -21.90 14.32 11.86
N LEU A 34 -22.87 13.40 11.93
CA LEU A 34 -24.15 13.42 11.24
C LEU A 34 -24.96 14.70 11.56
N ALA A 35 -24.69 15.79 10.84
CA ALA A 35 -25.68 16.84 10.57
C ALA A 35 -25.17 17.71 9.42
N ASP A 36 -25.91 17.69 8.32
CA ASP A 36 -25.83 18.60 7.18
C ASP A 36 -24.72 18.34 6.14
N THR A 37 -25.14 18.20 4.88
CA THR A 37 -24.29 17.86 3.71
C THR A 37 -23.85 19.10 2.93
N SER A 38 -23.91 20.27 3.56
CA SER A 38 -23.70 21.58 2.93
C SER A 38 -22.24 22.06 2.89
N THR A 39 -21.25 21.27 3.34
CA THR A 39 -19.85 21.72 3.53
C THR A 39 -18.76 20.80 2.98
N LEU A 40 -19.09 19.81 2.13
CA LEU A 40 -18.05 19.09 1.39
C LEU A 40 -17.30 20.07 0.47
N SER A 41 -15.97 20.05 0.49
CA SER A 41 -15.21 20.58 -0.64
C SER A 41 -15.65 19.81 -1.90
N PRO A 42 -16.04 20.50 -2.98
CA PRO A 42 -16.44 19.86 -4.24
C PRO A 42 -15.42 18.83 -4.78
N ASP A 43 -14.13 18.99 -4.44
CA ASP A 43 -13.01 18.27 -5.07
C ASP A 43 -12.87 16.82 -4.58
N SER A 44 -13.03 16.55 -3.28
CA SER A 44 -12.89 15.19 -2.72
C SER A 44 -14.06 14.27 -3.09
N VAL A 45 -15.26 14.85 -3.25
CA VAL A 45 -16.44 14.12 -3.74
C VAL A 45 -16.30 13.77 -5.22
N ALA A 46 -15.69 14.66 -6.01
CA ALA A 46 -15.41 14.43 -7.41
C ALA A 46 -14.37 13.29 -7.62
N MET A 47 -13.33 13.21 -6.79
CA MET A 47 -12.29 12.18 -6.89
C MET A 47 -12.83 10.76 -6.63
N ASN A 48 -13.57 10.58 -5.51
CA ASN A 48 -14.20 9.30 -5.19
C ASN A 48 -15.20 8.88 -6.27
N ARG A 49 -15.95 9.84 -6.82
CA ARG A 49 -16.88 9.55 -7.91
C ARG A 49 -16.14 9.08 -9.16
N ARG A 50 -15.06 9.75 -9.57
CA ARG A 50 -14.31 9.43 -10.79
C ARG A 50 -13.60 8.07 -10.75
N LEU A 51 -13.01 7.66 -9.64
CA LEU A 51 -12.37 6.33 -9.55
C LEU A 51 -13.40 5.20 -9.60
N ASN A 52 -14.56 5.39 -8.98
CA ASN A 52 -15.67 4.45 -9.13
C ASN A 52 -16.28 4.51 -10.54
N ASP A 53 -16.24 5.67 -11.21
CA ASP A 53 -16.73 5.82 -12.59
C ASP A 53 -15.76 5.24 -13.63
N HIS A 54 -14.45 5.18 -13.34
CA HIS A 54 -13.40 4.80 -14.31
C HIS A 54 -12.65 3.50 -14.00
N GLY A 55 -12.75 2.96 -12.78
CA GLY A 55 -12.05 1.73 -12.37
C GLY A 55 -10.52 1.85 -12.38
N VAL A 56 -9.82 0.71 -12.22
CA VAL A 56 -8.38 0.66 -12.48
C VAL A 56 -8.13 0.78 -14.00
N PRO A 57 -7.23 1.67 -14.46
CA PRO A 57 -6.88 1.78 -15.87
C PRO A 57 -6.50 0.43 -16.47
N VAL A 58 -7.04 0.12 -17.66
CA VAL A 58 -6.70 -1.09 -18.41
C VAL A 58 -6.11 -0.67 -19.77
N PRO A 59 -4.80 -0.83 -19.99
CA PRO A 59 -3.81 -1.43 -19.10
C PRO A 59 -3.36 -0.50 -17.96
N PHE A 60 -2.91 -1.09 -16.85
CA PHE A 60 -2.21 -0.40 -15.77
C PHE A 60 -0.70 -0.55 -15.99
N GLU A 61 -0.09 0.45 -16.63
CA GLU A 61 1.32 0.53 -17.04
C GLU A 61 1.93 1.88 -16.62
N PRO A 62 2.16 2.10 -15.31
CA PRO A 62 2.78 3.32 -14.84
C PRO A 62 4.17 3.49 -15.46
N GLY A 63 4.46 4.68 -15.98
CA GLY A 63 5.76 5.05 -16.53
C GLY A 63 6.37 6.24 -15.79
N PRO A 64 7.63 6.63 -16.04
CA PRO A 64 8.24 7.79 -15.40
C PRO A 64 7.39 9.05 -15.56
N HIS A 65 7.15 9.79 -14.46
CA HIS A 65 6.36 11.01 -14.54
C HIS A 65 7.08 12.04 -15.43
N PRO A 66 6.40 12.65 -16.43
CA PRO A 66 7.06 13.40 -17.51
C PRO A 66 7.78 14.67 -17.04
N SER A 67 7.36 15.23 -15.91
CA SER A 67 7.98 16.43 -15.29
C SER A 67 8.89 16.13 -14.10
N VAL A 68 9.20 14.86 -13.81
CA VAL A 68 10.05 14.48 -12.67
C VAL A 68 11.37 13.90 -13.17
N ARG A 69 12.47 14.29 -12.52
CA ARG A 69 13.77 13.67 -12.74
C ARG A 69 14.03 12.64 -11.64
N ASN A 70 13.92 11.36 -11.97
CA ASN A 70 14.20 10.26 -11.04
C ASN A 70 15.71 9.95 -10.93
N PRO A 71 16.17 9.41 -9.78
CA PRO A 71 15.42 9.20 -8.54
C PRO A 71 15.16 10.52 -7.80
N VAL A 72 14.07 10.59 -7.04
CA VAL A 72 13.66 11.76 -6.25
C VAL A 72 14.13 11.71 -4.79
N LEU A 73 14.50 10.53 -4.30
CA LEU A 73 15.05 10.32 -2.97
C LEU A 73 16.02 9.14 -3.00
N THR A 74 17.16 9.29 -2.32
CA THR A 74 18.26 8.33 -2.26
C THR A 74 18.78 8.22 -0.82
N GLY A 75 19.63 7.22 -0.55
CA GLY A 75 20.31 7.13 0.76
C GLY A 75 21.19 8.36 1.09
N ALA A 76 21.61 9.14 0.09
CA ALA A 76 22.42 10.34 0.30
C ALA A 76 21.62 11.52 0.90
N ASP A 77 20.29 11.47 0.79
CA ASP A 77 19.39 12.50 1.33
C ASP A 77 19.10 12.29 2.83
N VAL A 78 19.49 11.13 3.38
CA VAL A 78 19.30 10.76 4.78
C VAL A 78 20.47 11.28 5.61
N ASP A 79 20.19 12.13 6.60
CA ASP A 79 21.20 12.78 7.44
C ASP A 79 21.14 12.38 8.93
N ASP A 80 20.14 11.60 9.34
CA ASP A 80 19.89 11.24 10.75
C ASP A 80 20.10 9.73 11.06
N PHE A 81 20.57 8.94 10.09
CA PHE A 81 20.85 7.51 10.23
C PHE A 81 22.22 7.10 9.70
N GLY A 82 23.23 7.95 9.92
CA GLY A 82 24.57 7.75 9.39
C GLY A 82 24.61 7.82 7.86
N HIS A 83 25.64 7.24 7.24
CA HIS A 83 25.66 7.08 5.79
C HIS A 83 24.71 5.94 5.38
N ALA A 84 23.43 6.26 5.23
CA ALA A 84 22.44 5.28 4.77
C ALA A 84 22.84 4.72 3.41
N ASN A 85 22.76 3.40 3.25
CA ASN A 85 23.09 2.76 1.99
C ASN A 85 22.00 3.03 0.94
N TYR A 86 20.73 3.02 1.36
CA TYR A 86 19.59 3.15 0.45
C TYR A 86 18.30 3.59 1.17
N VAL A 87 17.31 3.95 0.35
CA VAL A 87 15.90 4.07 0.73
C VAL A 87 15.04 3.17 -0.18
N ALA A 88 14.02 2.53 0.37
CA ALA A 88 13.14 1.60 -0.34
C ALA A 88 11.70 1.65 0.18
N ASP A 89 10.80 0.85 -0.40
CA ASP A 89 9.41 0.70 0.00
C ASP A 89 8.63 2.02 0.19
N PRO A 90 8.51 2.85 -0.85
CA PRO A 90 7.87 4.15 -0.73
C PRO A 90 6.35 4.05 -0.60
N PHE A 91 5.79 4.56 0.50
CA PHE A 91 4.36 4.78 0.68
C PHE A 91 4.03 6.27 0.81
N LEU A 92 3.27 6.79 -0.14
CA LEU A 92 2.71 8.12 -0.13
C LEU A 92 1.50 8.20 0.81
N PHE A 93 1.30 9.41 1.33
CA PHE A 93 0.12 9.80 2.09
C PHE A 93 -0.18 11.29 1.83
N PRO A 94 -1.07 11.64 0.89
CA PRO A 94 -1.51 13.01 0.67
C PRO A 94 -2.42 13.48 1.83
N MET A 95 -2.14 14.66 2.37
CA MET A 95 -2.91 15.27 3.44
C MET A 95 -2.94 16.80 3.29
N GLY A 96 -4.12 17.35 3.02
CA GLY A 96 -4.29 18.79 2.80
C GLY A 96 -3.56 19.24 1.53
N ASP A 97 -2.67 20.24 1.67
CA ASP A 97 -1.84 20.79 0.60
C ASP A 97 -0.44 20.14 0.54
N ARG A 98 -0.23 19.04 1.28
CA ARG A 98 1.07 18.39 1.43
C ARG A 98 0.99 16.91 1.11
N TRP A 99 2.04 16.43 0.46
CA TRP A 99 2.33 15.02 0.29
C TRP A 99 3.33 14.58 1.35
N HIS A 100 3.05 13.43 1.97
CA HIS A 100 3.97 12.73 2.85
C HIS A 100 4.44 11.45 2.13
N LEU A 101 5.67 11.05 2.37
CA LEU A 101 6.27 9.81 1.87
C LEU A 101 6.97 9.12 3.03
N PHE A 102 6.61 7.86 3.26
CA PHE A 102 7.27 6.99 4.22
C PHE A 102 8.13 5.98 3.46
N VAL A 103 9.34 5.70 3.96
CA VAL A 103 10.31 4.81 3.30
C VAL A 103 11.03 3.93 4.33
N GLU A 104 11.47 2.75 3.91
CA GLU A 104 12.57 2.07 4.59
C GLU A 104 13.84 2.91 4.43
N VAL A 105 14.54 3.17 5.52
CA VAL A 105 15.89 3.75 5.52
C VAL A 105 16.85 2.68 6.03
N TYR A 106 17.77 2.22 5.18
CA TYR A 106 18.69 1.14 5.52
C TYR A 106 20.13 1.61 5.68
N ASN A 107 20.77 1.14 6.75
CA ASN A 107 22.19 1.29 7.00
C ASN A 107 22.76 -0.01 7.59
N GLU A 108 23.63 -0.69 6.84
CA GLU A 108 24.26 -1.97 7.25
C GLU A 108 25.16 -1.84 8.50
N TRP A 109 25.62 -0.63 8.81
CA TRP A 109 26.50 -0.33 9.94
C TRP A 109 25.74 0.04 11.22
N CYS A 110 24.41 0.19 11.15
CA CYS A 110 23.56 0.50 12.29
C CYS A 110 22.95 -0.75 12.93
N LYS A 111 22.54 -0.62 14.20
CA LYS A 111 21.72 -1.63 14.90
C LYS A 111 20.50 -0.94 15.55
N PRO A 112 19.27 -1.25 15.12
CA PRO A 112 18.90 -2.10 13.97
C PRO A 112 19.42 -1.54 12.63
N THR A 113 19.40 -2.36 11.57
CA THR A 113 19.91 -1.94 10.25
C THR A 113 18.93 -1.13 9.43
N ALA A 114 17.67 -1.00 9.84
CA ALA A 114 16.70 -0.14 9.18
C ALA A 114 15.71 0.49 10.15
N ALA A 115 15.14 1.60 9.73
CA ALA A 115 14.08 2.34 10.40
C ALA A 115 13.12 2.93 9.36
N ILE A 116 11.97 3.45 9.81
CA ILE A 116 11.04 4.15 8.92
C ILE A 116 11.40 5.63 8.87
N GLY A 117 11.73 6.10 7.67
CA GLY A 117 11.98 7.50 7.33
C GLY A 117 10.74 8.19 6.80
N HIS A 118 10.77 9.53 6.84
CA HIS A 118 9.70 10.38 6.31
C HIS A 118 10.27 11.51 5.46
N ALA A 119 9.54 11.85 4.39
CA ALA A 119 9.81 12.99 3.53
C ALA A 119 8.51 13.74 3.20
N THR A 120 8.61 15.02 2.85
CA THR A 120 7.47 15.82 2.40
C THR A 120 7.67 16.44 1.02
N SER A 121 6.54 16.73 0.38
CA SER A 121 6.49 17.45 -0.90
C SER A 121 5.25 18.33 -0.96
N SER A 122 5.33 19.50 -1.61
CA SER A 122 4.16 20.35 -1.89
C SER A 122 3.46 20.00 -3.21
N ASP A 123 4.09 19.18 -4.06
CA ASP A 123 3.60 18.87 -5.41
C ASP A 123 3.63 17.38 -5.76
N GLY A 124 4.07 16.53 -4.83
CA GLY A 124 4.22 15.08 -5.02
C GLY A 124 5.39 14.70 -5.93
N ARG A 125 6.27 15.66 -6.28
CA ARG A 125 7.32 15.50 -7.30
C ARG A 125 8.71 15.76 -6.73
N ALA A 126 8.87 16.87 -6.02
CA ALA A 126 10.12 17.21 -5.34
C ALA A 126 10.00 16.92 -3.85
N TRP A 127 10.91 16.11 -3.31
CA TRP A 127 10.84 15.59 -1.96
C TRP A 127 11.96 16.14 -1.08
N THR A 128 11.65 16.40 0.19
CA THR A 128 12.61 16.77 1.23
C THR A 128 12.51 15.76 2.36
N TYR A 129 13.62 15.10 2.69
CA TYR A 129 13.70 14.19 3.82
C TYR A 129 13.62 14.98 5.14
N GLU A 130 12.83 14.49 6.09
CA GLU A 130 12.55 15.17 7.37
C GLU A 130 13.05 14.38 8.59
N GLY A 131 13.56 13.16 8.39
CA GLY A 131 14.09 12.31 9.46
C GLY A 131 13.32 11.00 9.66
N ARG A 132 13.79 10.18 10.61
CA ARG A 132 13.11 8.96 11.02
C ARG A 132 11.89 9.24 11.89
N VAL A 133 10.83 8.49 11.65
CA VAL A 133 9.53 8.62 12.33
C VAL A 133 9.11 7.39 13.12
N LEU A 134 9.72 6.23 12.85
CA LEU A 134 9.55 5.04 13.67
C LEU A 134 10.87 4.25 13.75
N THR A 135 11.31 3.98 14.97
CA THR A 135 12.47 3.14 15.28
C THR A 135 12.08 2.13 16.34
N GLU A 136 12.50 0.89 16.16
CA GLU A 136 12.26 -0.21 17.10
C GLU A 136 13.58 -0.97 17.34
N PRO A 137 13.69 -1.87 18.34
CA PRO A 137 14.88 -2.71 18.51
C PRO A 137 15.00 -3.82 17.44
N VAL A 138 14.35 -3.67 16.29
CA VAL A 138 14.35 -4.57 15.13
C VAL A 138 14.43 -3.76 13.83
N HIS A 139 14.81 -4.42 12.74
CA HIS A 139 14.80 -3.80 11.41
C HIS A 139 13.35 -3.62 10.95
N LEU A 140 13.00 -2.40 10.57
CA LEU A 140 11.70 -2.02 10.04
C LEU A 140 11.79 -1.68 8.55
N SER A 141 10.87 -2.21 7.75
CA SER A 141 10.73 -1.94 6.32
C SER A 141 9.23 -1.84 5.95
N TYR A 142 8.91 -1.70 4.66
CA TYR A 142 7.54 -1.71 4.15
C TYR A 142 6.54 -0.86 4.97
N PRO A 143 6.73 0.47 5.10
CA PRO A 143 5.94 1.32 5.99
C PRO A 143 4.53 1.60 5.46
N TYR A 144 3.65 0.60 5.48
CA TYR A 144 2.29 0.70 4.96
C TYR A 144 1.45 1.69 5.77
N VAL A 145 1.46 2.96 5.37
CA VAL A 145 0.69 4.05 5.98
C VAL A 145 -0.68 4.17 5.33
N PHE A 146 -1.73 4.37 6.12
CA PHE A 146 -3.09 4.62 5.61
C PHE A 146 -3.92 5.39 6.63
N ALA A 147 -5.09 5.87 6.21
CA ALA A 147 -6.09 6.42 7.11
C ALA A 147 -7.26 5.45 7.23
N ALA A 148 -7.81 5.37 8.42
CA ALA A 148 -9.10 4.75 8.67
C ALA A 148 -9.83 5.62 9.66
N GLU A 149 -11.06 6.02 9.29
CA GLU A 149 -11.78 7.05 10.03
C GLU A 149 -10.92 8.33 10.18
N ASP A 150 -10.91 8.95 11.36
CA ASP A 150 -10.17 10.20 11.63
C ASP A 150 -8.69 9.97 11.86
N GLU A 151 -8.26 8.72 11.96
CA GLU A 151 -6.96 8.33 12.47
C GLU A 151 -5.96 8.00 11.35
N ARG A 152 -4.68 7.92 11.72
CA ARG A 152 -3.60 7.49 10.84
C ARG A 152 -2.97 6.24 11.40
N TYR A 153 -2.78 5.28 10.51
CA TYR A 153 -2.21 3.99 10.85
C TYR A 153 -0.97 3.72 10.03
N LEU A 154 -0.07 2.94 10.61
CA LEU A 154 1.17 2.46 10.00
C LEU A 154 1.33 1.00 10.37
N VAL A 155 1.62 0.15 9.38
CA VAL A 155 1.93 -1.27 9.60
C VAL A 155 3.25 -1.55 8.88
N PRO A 156 4.38 -1.53 9.61
CA PRO A 156 5.69 -1.83 9.03
C PRO A 156 5.94 -3.34 9.05
N ASP A 157 6.71 -3.85 8.08
CA ASP A 157 7.31 -5.17 8.19
C ASP A 157 8.41 -5.15 9.25
N GLN A 158 8.41 -6.16 10.12
CA GLN A 158 9.34 -6.29 11.23
C GLN A 158 10.18 -7.54 11.03
N LYS A 159 11.47 -7.36 10.74
CA LYS A 159 12.36 -8.50 10.56
C LYS A 159 12.62 -9.19 11.90
N ARG A 160 11.90 -10.28 12.13
CA ARG A 160 11.98 -11.12 13.34
C ARG A 160 12.12 -12.61 12.94
N PRO A 161 12.72 -13.44 13.80
CA PRO A 161 12.60 -14.89 13.70
C PRO A 161 11.14 -15.34 13.69
N ALA A 162 10.83 -16.47 13.06
CA ALA A 162 9.46 -16.95 12.87
C ALA A 162 8.69 -17.11 14.19
N GLU A 163 9.37 -17.54 15.26
CA GLU A 163 8.79 -17.69 16.60
C GLU A 163 8.29 -16.37 17.22
N ASP A 164 8.83 -15.23 16.77
CA ASP A 164 8.57 -13.90 17.31
C ASP A 164 7.93 -12.95 16.27
N ALA A 165 7.72 -13.41 15.04
CA ALA A 165 7.24 -12.58 13.93
C ALA A 165 5.78 -12.17 14.10
N THR A 166 5.53 -10.87 14.10
CA THR A 166 4.20 -10.28 14.29
C THR A 166 3.91 -9.26 13.20
N VAL A 167 2.62 -9.06 12.90
CA VAL A 167 2.16 -7.89 12.17
C VAL A 167 1.52 -6.93 13.16
N THR A 168 2.20 -5.82 13.43
CA THR A 168 1.78 -4.83 14.44
C THR A 168 1.20 -3.60 13.77
N LEU A 169 -0.01 -3.22 14.18
CA LEU A 169 -0.67 -1.99 13.79
C LEU A 169 -0.26 -0.86 14.75
N TYR A 170 0.26 0.22 14.18
CA TYR A 170 0.52 1.46 14.89
C TYR A 170 -0.53 2.52 14.53
N ARG A 171 -0.91 3.35 15.49
CA ARG A 171 -1.72 4.57 15.31
C ARG A 171 -0.87 5.80 15.59
N ALA A 172 -1.03 6.87 14.83
CA ALA A 172 -0.32 8.12 15.10
C ALA A 172 -0.89 8.83 16.33
N ARG A 173 -0.05 9.14 17.32
CA ARG A 173 -0.39 10.09 18.40
C ARG A 173 -0.23 11.53 17.93
N SER A 174 0.77 11.75 17.07
CA SER A 174 1.02 13.02 16.39
C SER A 174 1.62 12.71 15.02
N PHE A 175 0.79 12.77 13.98
CA PHE A 175 1.23 12.49 12.63
C PHE A 175 2.18 13.60 12.11
N PRO A 176 3.30 13.26 11.42
CA PRO A 176 3.75 11.92 11.03
C PRO A 176 4.81 11.31 11.97
N THR A 177 5.16 11.95 13.09
CA THR A 177 6.40 11.70 13.83
C THR A 177 6.25 10.86 15.09
N ASP A 178 5.03 10.63 15.58
CA ASP A 178 4.79 9.92 16.82
C ASP A 178 3.70 8.86 16.67
N TRP A 179 4.06 7.61 16.99
CA TRP A 179 3.27 6.41 16.75
C TRP A 179 3.19 5.55 18.00
N GLU A 180 2.03 4.94 18.24
CA GLU A 180 1.81 3.96 19.30
C GLU A 180 1.32 2.64 18.73
N ALA A 181 1.84 1.51 19.21
CA ALA A 181 1.32 0.21 18.85
C ALA A 181 -0.07 0.01 19.50
N VAL A 182 -1.08 -0.28 18.69
CA VAL A 182 -2.49 -0.39 19.13
C VAL A 182 -3.08 -1.78 18.96
N ALA A 183 -2.52 -2.61 18.08
CA ALA A 183 -2.95 -4.00 17.91
C ALA A 183 -1.85 -4.87 17.30
N THR A 184 -1.94 -6.18 17.56
CA THR A 184 -1.16 -7.24 16.90
C THR A 184 -2.09 -8.03 15.98
N ILE A 185 -2.09 -7.70 14.70
CA ILE A 185 -2.95 -8.30 13.65
C ILE A 185 -2.67 -9.80 13.56
N ILE A 186 -1.40 -10.18 13.44
CA ILE A 186 -0.94 -11.58 13.35
C ILE A 186 -0.01 -11.85 14.52
N GLN A 187 -0.33 -12.88 15.31
CA GLN A 187 0.44 -13.32 16.46
C GLN A 187 1.73 -14.07 16.05
N PRO A 188 2.71 -14.16 16.97
CA PRO A 188 3.94 -14.92 16.75
C PRO A 188 3.71 -16.39 16.39
N GLY A 189 4.68 -17.00 15.69
CA GLY A 189 4.70 -18.42 15.37
C GLY A 189 4.76 -18.74 13.87
N ARG A 190 4.94 -17.72 13.01
CA ARG A 190 5.07 -17.89 11.56
C ARG A 190 5.87 -16.75 10.95
N GLU A 191 6.76 -17.06 10.01
CA GLU A 191 7.49 -16.05 9.25
C GLU A 191 6.52 -15.25 8.35
N THR A 192 6.59 -13.93 8.42
CA THR A 192 5.82 -13.02 7.56
C THR A 192 6.77 -12.18 6.74
N SER A 193 6.35 -11.76 5.55
CA SER A 193 7.13 -10.86 4.69
C SER A 193 6.19 -9.97 3.91
N ASP A 194 6.16 -8.70 4.31
CA ASP A 194 5.31 -7.63 3.76
C ASP A 194 3.82 -7.93 3.85
N HIS A 195 3.01 -6.90 4.01
CA HIS A 195 1.58 -7.07 4.22
C HIS A 195 0.81 -5.83 3.80
N VAL A 196 -0.43 -6.04 3.34
CA VAL A 196 -1.35 -4.96 3.03
C VAL A 196 -2.65 -5.14 3.80
N VAL A 197 -3.16 -4.04 4.33
CA VAL A 197 -4.41 -3.96 5.10
C VAL A 197 -5.43 -3.12 4.34
N PHE A 198 -6.73 -3.37 4.54
CA PHE A 198 -7.62 -3.94 3.53
C PHE A 198 -9.12 -3.98 3.89
N ARG A 199 -9.85 -2.90 4.21
CA ARG A 199 -11.33 -2.99 4.25
C ARG A 199 -11.98 -3.26 2.89
N ARG A 200 -12.81 -4.31 2.80
CA ARG A 200 -13.69 -4.68 1.68
C ARG A 200 -14.89 -5.46 2.22
N ASP A 201 -16.08 -5.27 1.65
CA ASP A 201 -17.31 -5.99 2.04
C ASP A 201 -17.57 -5.95 3.56
N ASP A 202 -17.47 -4.74 4.14
CA ASP A 202 -17.64 -4.45 5.57
C ASP A 202 -16.67 -5.14 6.53
N ARG A 203 -15.56 -5.66 6.03
CA ARG A 203 -14.54 -6.37 6.80
C ARG A 203 -13.15 -5.87 6.51
N TRP A 204 -12.28 -5.87 7.52
CA TRP A 204 -10.86 -5.64 7.34
C TRP A 204 -10.14 -6.94 6.96
N TRP A 205 -9.30 -6.85 5.94
CA TRP A 205 -8.45 -7.91 5.42
C TRP A 205 -6.99 -7.53 5.56
N CYS A 206 -6.15 -8.52 5.85
CA CYS A 206 -4.70 -8.43 5.83
C CYS A 206 -4.20 -9.54 4.92
N LEU A 207 -3.58 -9.18 3.80
CA LEU A 207 -2.87 -10.11 2.93
C LEU A 207 -1.38 -10.03 3.23
N VAL A 208 -0.75 -11.16 3.50
CA VAL A 208 0.65 -11.23 3.96
C VAL A 208 1.41 -12.31 3.22
N GLY A 209 2.63 -11.98 2.80
CA GLY A 209 3.53 -12.93 2.17
C GLY A 209 4.15 -13.87 3.21
N HIS A 210 4.42 -15.11 2.80
CA HIS A 210 5.13 -16.09 3.61
C HIS A 210 6.33 -16.64 2.85
N GLN A 211 7.52 -16.39 3.39
CA GLN A 211 8.77 -16.94 2.91
C GLN A 211 9.20 -18.14 3.78
N PRO A 212 10.01 -19.09 3.26
CA PRO A 212 10.52 -19.18 1.88
C PRO A 212 9.55 -19.85 0.90
N THR A 213 8.33 -20.19 1.33
CA THR A 213 7.41 -20.99 0.49
C THR A 213 6.84 -20.23 -0.70
N GLY A 214 6.88 -18.88 -0.68
CA GLY A 214 6.23 -18.06 -1.69
C GLY A 214 4.71 -18.22 -1.64
N SER A 215 4.15 -18.29 -0.43
CA SER A 215 2.70 -18.46 -0.22
C SER A 215 2.06 -17.15 0.25
N LEU A 216 0.78 -16.98 -0.05
CA LEU A 216 -0.03 -15.86 0.44
C LEU A 216 -0.97 -16.36 1.54
N TYR A 217 -1.05 -15.60 2.63
CA TYR A 217 -2.01 -15.82 3.70
C TYR A 217 -2.96 -14.62 3.78
N ALA A 218 -4.19 -14.89 4.20
CA ALA A 218 -5.21 -13.88 4.46
C ALA A 218 -5.69 -13.97 5.91
N TYR A 219 -5.88 -12.83 6.54
CA TYR A 219 -6.46 -12.71 7.87
C TYR A 219 -7.54 -11.64 7.83
N TYR A 220 -8.53 -11.72 8.71
CA TYR A 220 -9.61 -10.77 8.73
C TYR A 220 -10.13 -10.42 10.12
N SER A 221 -10.75 -9.25 10.23
CA SER A 221 -11.41 -8.78 11.43
C SER A 221 -12.53 -7.81 11.09
N ASP A 222 -13.57 -7.76 11.93
CA ASP A 222 -14.62 -6.76 11.81
C ASP A 222 -14.15 -5.37 12.32
N MET A 223 -13.09 -5.35 13.13
CA MET A 223 -12.50 -4.16 13.75
C MET A 223 -11.00 -4.06 13.44
N LEU A 224 -10.54 -2.85 13.09
CA LEU A 224 -9.14 -2.59 12.75
C LEU A 224 -8.22 -2.77 13.96
N GLU A 225 -8.53 -2.10 15.07
CA GLU A 225 -7.80 -2.16 16.34
C GLU A 225 -8.22 -3.39 17.15
N ARG A 226 -7.97 -4.57 16.60
CA ARG A 226 -8.19 -5.85 17.26
C ARG A 226 -6.93 -6.70 17.17
N ASP A 227 -6.54 -7.27 18.30
CA ASP A 227 -5.54 -8.34 18.30
C ASP A 227 -6.11 -9.61 17.65
N GLU A 228 -5.23 -10.45 17.12
CA GLU A 228 -5.58 -11.80 16.66
C GLU A 228 -6.69 -11.80 15.62
N TRP A 229 -6.38 -11.22 14.45
CA TRP A 229 -7.29 -11.33 13.31
C TRP A 229 -7.50 -12.80 12.97
N LEU A 230 -8.73 -13.14 12.60
CA LEU A 230 -9.12 -14.50 12.28
C LEU A 230 -8.39 -14.94 11.01
N PRO A 231 -7.70 -16.09 11.01
CA PRO A 231 -7.11 -16.62 9.80
C PRO A 231 -8.22 -17.00 8.83
N HIS A 232 -8.00 -16.74 7.54
CA HIS A 232 -8.83 -17.29 6.48
C HIS A 232 -8.85 -18.82 6.56
N ARG A 233 -10.02 -19.44 6.35
CA ARG A 233 -10.22 -20.88 6.55
C ARG A 233 -9.27 -21.74 5.72
N ASP A 234 -9.00 -21.30 4.49
CA ASP A 234 -8.17 -22.00 3.52
C ASP A 234 -6.73 -21.47 3.51
N ASN A 235 -6.26 -20.85 4.59
CA ASN A 235 -4.86 -20.44 4.68
C ASN A 235 -3.88 -21.62 4.56
N PRO A 236 -2.80 -21.50 3.77
CA PRO A 236 -2.49 -20.40 2.83
C PRO A 236 -3.48 -20.31 1.67
N VAL A 237 -4.02 -19.10 1.43
CA VAL A 237 -4.97 -18.85 0.33
C VAL A 237 -4.35 -19.02 -1.05
N VAL A 238 -3.03 -18.87 -1.16
CA VAL A 238 -2.25 -19.25 -2.34
C VAL A 238 -0.98 -19.97 -1.90
N GLU A 239 -0.71 -21.12 -2.48
CA GLU A 239 0.49 -21.91 -2.21
C GLU A 239 1.52 -21.80 -3.34
N HIS A 240 2.80 -21.67 -2.97
CA HIS A 240 3.94 -21.85 -3.89
C HIS A 240 3.87 -20.98 -5.16
N ARG A 241 3.50 -19.71 -5.02
CA ARG A 241 3.45 -18.70 -6.09
C ARG A 241 4.48 -17.58 -5.85
N PRO A 242 5.80 -17.88 -5.93
CA PRO A 242 6.85 -16.91 -5.59
C PRO A 242 6.86 -15.67 -6.49
N HIS A 243 6.26 -15.72 -7.68
CA HIS A 243 6.11 -14.55 -8.54
C HIS A 243 4.98 -13.59 -8.12
N ALA A 244 4.05 -14.02 -7.25
CA ALA A 244 2.85 -13.26 -6.94
C ALA A 244 2.23 -13.60 -5.58
N ALA A 245 3.04 -13.58 -4.51
CA ALA A 245 2.58 -13.88 -3.14
C ALA A 245 3.05 -12.88 -2.09
N ARG A 246 4.22 -12.26 -2.28
CA ARG A 246 4.73 -11.23 -1.35
C ARG A 246 4.18 -9.86 -1.79
N PRO A 247 3.45 -9.11 -0.97
CA PRO A 247 2.94 -7.79 -1.33
C PRO A 247 4.04 -6.84 -1.81
N GLY A 248 3.77 -6.06 -2.86
CA GLY A 248 4.71 -5.16 -3.53
C GLY A 248 4.24 -3.70 -3.57
N GLY A 249 3.48 -3.27 -2.57
CA GLY A 249 2.97 -1.92 -2.38
C GLY A 249 1.45 -1.86 -2.19
N ARG A 250 0.86 -0.65 -2.28
CA ARG A 250 -0.55 -0.42 -1.88
C ARG A 250 -1.55 -0.99 -2.88
N PRO A 251 -2.56 -1.74 -2.43
CA PRO A 251 -3.62 -2.21 -3.32
C PRO A 251 -4.54 -1.06 -3.76
N ILE A 252 -5.06 -1.14 -4.99
CA ILE A 252 -6.14 -0.27 -5.44
C ILE A 252 -7.46 -0.94 -5.08
N VAL A 253 -8.24 -0.32 -4.19
CA VAL A 253 -9.50 -0.88 -3.67
C VAL A 253 -10.64 0.09 -3.91
N THR A 254 -11.57 -0.30 -4.78
CA THR A 254 -12.82 0.39 -5.07
C THR A 254 -14.01 -0.45 -4.57
N ASP A 255 -15.23 0.03 -4.77
CA ASP A 255 -16.43 -0.75 -4.46
C ASP A 255 -16.56 -2.02 -5.32
N ASP A 256 -16.12 -1.95 -6.58
CA ASP A 256 -16.33 -3.03 -7.57
C ASP A 256 -15.09 -3.89 -7.78
N GLU A 257 -13.89 -3.35 -7.51
CA GLU A 257 -12.62 -3.96 -7.89
C GLU A 257 -11.58 -3.83 -6.78
N THR A 258 -10.76 -4.88 -6.61
CA THR A 258 -9.54 -4.85 -5.81
C THR A 258 -8.39 -5.38 -6.65
N VAL A 259 -7.36 -4.56 -6.80
CA VAL A 259 -6.10 -4.95 -7.42
C VAL A 259 -5.00 -4.92 -6.36
N VAL A 260 -4.30 -6.03 -6.21
CA VAL A 260 -3.16 -6.19 -5.31
C VAL A 260 -1.89 -6.32 -6.14
N PHE A 261 -0.83 -5.70 -5.67
CA PHE A 261 0.49 -5.78 -6.30
C PHE A 261 1.37 -6.73 -5.53
N TYR A 262 2.10 -7.59 -6.24
CA TYR A 262 2.98 -8.59 -5.66
C TYR A 262 4.38 -8.52 -6.27
N GLN A 263 5.39 -8.77 -5.45
CA GLN A 263 6.78 -8.89 -5.87
C GLN A 263 7.00 -10.23 -6.57
N ASP A 264 7.74 -10.21 -7.69
CA ASP A 264 8.31 -11.42 -8.26
C ASP A 264 9.60 -11.79 -7.53
N CYS A 265 9.53 -12.88 -6.76
CA CYS A 265 10.63 -13.45 -5.98
C CYS A 265 11.09 -14.81 -6.52
N THR A 266 10.79 -15.14 -7.78
CA THR A 266 11.03 -16.48 -8.36
C THR A 266 12.52 -16.87 -8.35
N ASP A 267 13.40 -16.04 -8.92
CA ASP A 267 14.84 -16.35 -8.92
C ASP A 267 15.60 -15.61 -7.81
N SER A 268 15.12 -14.42 -7.44
CA SER A 268 15.74 -13.58 -6.41
C SER A 268 14.74 -12.56 -5.88
N TYR A 269 15.01 -12.01 -4.69
CA TYR A 269 14.18 -10.98 -4.07
C TYR A 269 13.91 -9.78 -5.00
N GLY A 270 12.62 -9.47 -5.19
CA GLY A 270 12.13 -8.20 -5.71
C GLY A 270 12.53 -7.89 -7.15
N GLN A 271 12.36 -8.81 -8.10
CA GLN A 271 12.78 -8.59 -9.49
C GLN A 271 11.94 -7.55 -10.22
N ARG A 272 10.62 -7.62 -10.04
CA ARG A 272 9.58 -6.84 -10.69
C ARG A 272 8.31 -6.89 -9.85
N VAL A 273 7.30 -6.10 -10.21
CA VAL A 273 5.98 -6.11 -9.58
C VAL A 273 4.94 -6.59 -10.56
N ASN A 274 4.15 -7.57 -10.12
CA ASN A 274 3.02 -8.11 -10.84
C ASN A 274 1.69 -7.60 -10.23
N GLY A 275 0.69 -7.34 -11.06
CA GLY A 275 -0.63 -6.90 -10.63
C GLY A 275 -1.67 -8.01 -10.74
N TYR A 276 -2.49 -8.19 -9.71
CA TYR A 276 -3.53 -9.23 -9.66
C TYR A 276 -4.86 -8.63 -9.21
N ARG A 277 -5.93 -8.96 -9.94
CA ARG A 277 -7.31 -8.65 -9.54
C ARG A 277 -7.83 -9.74 -8.62
N VAL A 278 -8.30 -9.36 -7.43
CA VAL A 278 -8.99 -10.26 -6.51
C VAL A 278 -10.44 -10.43 -6.98
N THR A 279 -10.76 -11.62 -7.49
CA THR A 279 -12.06 -11.97 -8.06
C THR A 279 -13.03 -12.52 -7.01
N GLU A 280 -12.51 -13.17 -5.96
CA GLU A 280 -13.30 -13.63 -4.81
C GLU A 280 -12.50 -13.43 -3.51
N LEU A 281 -13.14 -12.88 -2.48
CA LEU A 281 -12.57 -12.73 -1.15
C LEU A 281 -13.68 -12.84 -0.10
N THR A 282 -13.83 -14.05 0.46
CA THR A 282 -14.73 -14.37 1.58
C THR A 282 -13.91 -14.97 2.72
N GLU A 283 -14.55 -15.42 3.81
CA GLU A 283 -13.85 -16.06 4.94
C GLU A 283 -13.27 -17.43 4.58
N ASP A 284 -13.78 -18.01 3.51
CA ASP A 284 -13.56 -19.40 3.10
C ASP A 284 -13.22 -19.56 1.62
N ARG A 285 -13.04 -18.46 0.87
CA ARG A 285 -12.63 -18.47 -0.53
C ARG A 285 -11.78 -17.27 -0.88
N PHE A 286 -10.72 -17.53 -1.62
CA PHE A 286 -9.85 -16.52 -2.21
C PHE A 286 -9.53 -16.93 -3.64
N GLU A 287 -9.80 -16.03 -4.58
CA GLU A 287 -9.40 -16.17 -5.97
C GLU A 287 -8.85 -14.84 -6.49
N ASP A 288 -7.77 -14.91 -7.25
CA ASP A 288 -7.22 -13.78 -7.98
C ASP A 288 -6.71 -14.20 -9.36
N GLU A 289 -6.65 -13.23 -10.27
CA GLU A 289 -6.15 -13.40 -11.64
C GLU A 289 -5.16 -12.28 -11.98
N PRO A 290 -4.11 -12.55 -12.77
CA PRO A 290 -3.19 -11.51 -13.20
C PRO A 290 -3.92 -10.46 -14.05
N LEU A 291 -3.46 -9.21 -13.97
CA LEU A 291 -3.92 -8.16 -14.88
C LEU A 291 -3.56 -8.49 -16.33
N GLN A 292 -4.30 -7.90 -17.28
CA GLN A 292 -4.06 -8.11 -18.72
C GLN A 292 -2.63 -7.77 -19.13
N LYS A 293 -2.06 -6.74 -18.51
CA LYS A 293 -0.65 -6.43 -18.63
C LYS A 293 0.05 -6.73 -17.30
N ASP A 294 1.04 -7.62 -17.39
CA ASP A 294 1.86 -8.04 -16.27
C ASP A 294 3.27 -8.39 -16.79
N PRO A 295 4.37 -7.95 -16.15
CA PRO A 295 4.43 -7.12 -14.94
C PRO A 295 3.88 -5.71 -15.14
N VAL A 296 3.44 -5.08 -14.04
CA VAL A 296 3.06 -3.65 -14.01
C VAL A 296 4.26 -2.72 -13.81
N LEU A 297 5.35 -3.24 -13.24
CA LEU A 297 6.57 -2.49 -13.00
C LEU A 297 7.78 -3.44 -13.13
N GLU A 298 8.75 -3.07 -13.95
CA GLU A 298 9.97 -3.85 -14.13
C GLU A 298 11.18 -2.95 -14.36
N ALA A 299 12.36 -3.50 -14.12
CA ALA A 299 13.62 -2.81 -14.36
C ALA A 299 13.80 -2.44 -15.83
N THR A 300 14.47 -1.31 -16.07
CA THR A 300 14.68 -0.83 -17.44
C THR A 300 15.68 -1.67 -18.24
N GLY A 301 16.54 -2.44 -17.55
CA GLY A 301 17.68 -3.14 -18.17
C GLY A 301 18.74 -2.20 -18.74
N ARG A 302 18.65 -0.89 -18.47
CA ARG A 302 19.53 0.17 -18.99
C ARG A 302 20.25 0.85 -17.84
N ILE A 303 21.34 1.55 -18.12
CA ILE A 303 22.06 2.33 -17.11
C ILE A 303 21.12 3.36 -16.47
N GLY A 304 20.95 3.27 -15.15
CA GLY A 304 20.05 4.13 -14.39
C GLY A 304 19.83 3.64 -12.96
N TRP A 305 19.09 4.41 -12.18
CA TRP A 305 18.75 4.10 -10.78
C TRP A 305 17.86 2.85 -10.66
N ASN A 306 17.02 2.57 -11.66
CA ASN A 306 16.14 1.40 -11.76
C ASN A 306 16.57 0.44 -12.89
N ALA A 307 17.88 0.22 -13.02
CA ALA A 307 18.47 -0.59 -14.08
C ALA A 307 18.23 -2.10 -13.90
N GLY A 308 18.26 -2.57 -12.65
CA GLY A 308 18.32 -3.98 -12.32
C GLY A 308 17.02 -4.57 -11.80
N ARG A 309 16.36 -3.89 -10.85
CA ARG A 309 15.17 -4.38 -10.16
C ARG A 309 14.25 -3.23 -9.75
N MET A 310 12.96 -3.51 -9.60
CA MET A 310 11.94 -2.62 -9.02
C MET A 310 10.93 -3.52 -8.29
N HIS A 311 10.66 -3.29 -7.01
CA HIS A 311 9.85 -4.23 -6.22
C HIS A 311 8.69 -3.58 -5.49
N HIS A 312 8.56 -2.26 -5.56
CA HIS A 312 7.51 -1.54 -4.87
C HIS A 312 6.76 -0.57 -5.77
N ILE A 313 5.43 -0.51 -5.62
CA ILE A 313 4.57 0.52 -6.19
C ILE A 313 3.47 0.97 -5.24
N ASP A 314 3.39 2.27 -5.00
CA ASP A 314 2.32 2.91 -4.25
C ASP A 314 1.55 3.90 -5.14
N PRO A 315 0.47 3.46 -5.82
CA PRO A 315 -0.32 4.31 -6.69
C PRO A 315 -1.32 5.14 -5.89
N TRP A 316 -1.33 6.45 -6.11
CA TRP A 316 -2.33 7.37 -5.56
C TRP A 316 -3.12 8.06 -6.67
N PRO A 317 -4.46 7.99 -6.62
CA PRO A 317 -5.28 8.63 -7.62
C PRO A 317 -5.25 10.15 -7.49
N VAL A 318 -5.21 10.83 -8.62
CA VAL A 318 -5.35 12.28 -8.78
C VAL A 318 -6.28 12.57 -9.97
N GLU A 319 -6.53 13.85 -10.28
CA GLU A 319 -7.61 14.26 -11.19
C GLU A 319 -7.58 13.56 -12.57
N ASP A 320 -6.39 13.39 -13.14
CA ASP A 320 -6.17 12.88 -14.51
C ASP A 320 -5.49 11.50 -14.57
N GLY A 321 -5.32 10.82 -13.43
CA GLY A 321 -4.51 9.61 -13.39
C GLY A 321 -4.10 9.16 -11.99
N PHE A 322 -2.95 8.49 -11.92
CA PHE A 322 -2.30 8.09 -10.69
C PHE A 322 -0.88 8.61 -10.66
N VAL A 323 -0.51 9.23 -9.55
CA VAL A 323 0.90 9.42 -9.17
C VAL A 323 1.33 8.17 -8.44
N CYS A 324 2.39 7.51 -8.89
CA CYS A 324 2.88 6.28 -8.27
C CYS A 324 4.26 6.52 -7.69
N ALA A 325 4.45 6.31 -6.39
CA ALA A 325 5.81 6.17 -5.87
C ALA A 325 6.30 4.74 -6.13
N VAL A 326 7.56 4.61 -6.56
CA VAL A 326 8.17 3.33 -6.90
C VAL A 326 9.61 3.31 -6.41
N ASP A 327 10.17 2.12 -6.22
CA ASP A 327 11.61 1.98 -6.00
C ASP A 327 12.34 1.33 -7.17
N GLY A 328 13.66 1.39 -7.12
CA GLY A 328 14.52 0.82 -8.13
C GLY A 328 15.95 0.64 -7.64
N ASP A 329 16.56 -0.46 -8.07
CA ASP A 329 17.95 -0.82 -7.80
C ASP A 329 18.75 -0.85 -9.10
N ILE A 330 20.02 -0.46 -9.02
CA ILE A 330 20.95 -0.40 -10.16
C ILE A 330 21.32 -1.81 -10.68
N GLY A 331 21.08 -2.87 -9.90
CA GLY A 331 21.37 -4.24 -10.30
C GLY A 331 22.86 -4.62 -10.21
N LEU A 332 23.69 -3.78 -9.58
CA LEU A 332 25.12 -4.01 -9.42
C LEU A 332 25.47 -4.80 -8.13
N GLY A 333 24.50 -5.34 -7.36
CA GLY A 333 24.82 -6.12 -6.15
C GLY A 333 23.69 -6.89 -5.44
N ARG A 334 23.89 -8.21 -5.30
CA ARG A 334 24.11 -8.91 -4.01
C ARG A 334 25.37 -9.78 -4.21
N GLY A 335 26.54 -9.17 -4.07
CA GLY A 335 27.85 -9.81 -4.23
C GLY A 335 28.92 -9.09 -3.39
N SER A 336 30.11 -9.67 -3.27
CA SER A 336 31.14 -9.39 -2.24
C SER A 336 31.70 -7.96 -2.15
N TRP A 337 31.20 -6.99 -2.92
CA TRP A 337 31.78 -5.65 -3.03
C TRP A 337 30.75 -4.49 -3.03
N ALA A 338 29.44 -4.74 -3.08
CA ALA A 338 28.42 -3.68 -3.02
C ALA A 338 27.09 -4.17 -2.43
N SER A 339 26.53 -3.41 -1.48
CA SER A 339 25.15 -3.52 -1.00
C SER A 339 24.16 -3.09 -2.09
N ALA A 340 22.90 -3.55 -1.99
CA ALA A 340 21.83 -3.09 -2.87
C ALA A 340 21.71 -1.56 -2.79
N GLN A 341 21.36 -0.91 -3.91
CA GLN A 341 21.28 0.55 -4.00
C GLN A 341 19.89 0.96 -4.45
N TRP A 342 18.91 0.75 -3.56
CA TRP A 342 17.54 1.20 -3.79
C TRP A 342 17.43 2.72 -3.72
N SER A 343 16.55 3.27 -4.54
CA SER A 343 16.21 4.70 -4.56
C SER A 343 14.75 4.85 -4.98
N ILE A 344 14.13 5.98 -4.64
CA ILE A 344 12.72 6.25 -4.92
C ILE A 344 12.57 7.03 -6.21
N GLY A 345 11.59 6.68 -7.02
CA GLY A 345 11.13 7.44 -8.18
C GLY A 345 9.63 7.75 -8.12
N VAL A 346 9.21 8.70 -8.95
CA VAL A 346 7.79 9.03 -9.16
C VAL A 346 7.40 8.70 -10.60
N PHE A 347 6.37 7.90 -10.71
CA PHE A 347 5.76 7.41 -11.95
C PHE A 347 4.34 8.00 -12.10
N TRP A 348 3.80 7.90 -13.31
CA TRP A 348 2.50 8.40 -13.70
C TRP A 348 1.76 7.34 -14.52
N GLN A 349 0.49 7.11 -14.18
CA GLN A 349 -0.45 6.33 -14.97
C GLN A 349 -1.64 7.23 -15.33
N PRO A 350 -1.86 7.60 -16.60
CA PRO A 350 -3.06 8.32 -16.98
C PRO A 350 -4.31 7.44 -16.85
N ILE A 351 -5.45 8.03 -16.48
CA ILE A 351 -6.76 7.41 -16.71
C ILE A 351 -7.06 7.63 -18.20
N VAL A 352 -6.78 6.62 -19.03
CA VAL A 352 -7.08 6.71 -20.47
C VAL A 352 -8.60 6.61 -20.62
N GLY A 353 -9.22 7.67 -21.17
CA GLY A 353 -10.62 7.70 -21.61
C GLY A 353 -10.78 7.45 -23.10
#